data_AF-A0A2T6FCV5-F1
#
_entry.id   AF-A0A2T6FCV5-F1
#
_cell.length_a   1.000
_cell.length_b   1.000
_cell.length_c   1.000
_cell.angle_alpha   90.00
_cell.angle_beta   90.00
_cell.angle_gamma   90.00
#
_symmetry.space_group_name_H-M   'P 1'
#
loop_
_entity.id
_entity.type
_entity.pdbx_description
1 polymer ?
#
loop_
_entity_poly.entity_id
_entity_poly.type
_entity_poly.pdbx_seq_one_letter_code
_entity_poly.pdbx_strand_id
1 'polypeptide(L)'
;MNIEIEAAARMIAVKYGAIELSELVTWADAIILELENPPTELFDVSLAKSVSQTVSALNQLGVGALCNKSELSKSVFGIFHNYLNSENPNYERISKALFDMYMENLIPDAESGTYMVSYWDELDLAELGHYGNVEEVKLSMKNLINEKKR
;
A
#
# COMPACT_ATOMS: atom_id res chain seq x y z
N MET A 1 -12.13 13.79 1.20
CA MET A 1 -11.54 12.62 0.54
C MET A 1 -10.66 13.12 -0.58
N ASN A 2 -9.34 12.91 -0.51
CA ASN A 2 -8.44 13.32 -1.58
C ASN A 2 -8.23 12.12 -2.52
N ILE A 3 -8.90 12.15 -3.66
CA ILE A 3 -8.89 11.05 -4.64
C ILE A 3 -7.48 10.73 -5.16
N GLU A 4 -6.62 11.73 -5.28
CA GLU A 4 -5.24 11.54 -5.76
C GLU A 4 -4.45 10.71 -4.74
N ILE A 5 -4.61 11.01 -3.44
CA ILE A 5 -3.96 10.27 -2.35
C ILE A 5 -4.49 8.85 -2.29
N GLU A 6 -5.79 8.65 -2.42
CA GLU A 6 -6.37 7.30 -2.45
C GLU A 6 -5.88 6.50 -3.65
N ALA A 7 -5.82 7.12 -4.84
CA ALA A 7 -5.36 6.48 -6.05
C ALA A 7 -3.88 6.04 -5.92
N ALA A 8 -3.02 6.94 -5.44
CA ALA A 8 -1.60 6.63 -5.21
C ALA A 8 -1.41 5.53 -4.14
N ALA A 9 -2.19 5.57 -3.05
CA ALA A 9 -2.11 4.55 -2.01
C ALA A 9 -2.55 3.16 -2.52
N ARG A 10 -3.66 3.13 -3.27
CA ARG A 10 -4.18 1.91 -3.91
C ARG A 10 -3.25 1.36 -4.98
N MET A 11 -2.57 2.23 -5.72
CA MET A 11 -1.53 1.86 -6.69
C MET A 11 -0.38 1.09 -6.01
N ILE A 12 0.10 1.60 -4.88
CA ILE A 12 1.14 0.91 -4.09
C ILE A 12 0.59 -0.44 -3.63
N ALA A 13 -0.60 -0.45 -3.03
CA ALA A 13 -1.18 -1.67 -2.47
C ALA A 13 -1.41 -2.79 -3.49
N VAL A 14 -1.92 -2.47 -4.69
CA VAL A 14 -2.18 -3.48 -5.72
C VAL A 14 -0.90 -4.07 -6.29
N LYS A 15 0.18 -3.28 -6.39
CA LYS A 15 1.50 -3.73 -6.85
C LYS A 15 2.04 -4.89 -6.00
N TYR A 16 1.76 -4.86 -4.69
CA TYR A 16 2.16 -5.91 -3.74
C TYR A 16 1.02 -6.88 -3.42
N GLY A 17 -0.10 -6.84 -4.14
CA GLY A 17 -1.23 -7.74 -3.94
C GLY A 17 -1.90 -7.62 -2.57
N ALA A 18 -1.83 -6.44 -1.95
CA ALA A 18 -2.56 -6.11 -0.72
C ALA A 18 -4.02 -5.72 -0.98
N ILE A 19 -4.35 -5.43 -2.25
CA ILE A 19 -5.70 -5.18 -2.76
C ILE A 19 -5.86 -5.98 -4.06
N GLU A 20 -7.02 -6.60 -4.26
CA GLU A 20 -7.35 -7.27 -5.51
C GLU A 20 -7.83 -6.29 -6.61
N LEU A 21 -7.67 -6.69 -7.88
CA LEU A 21 -8.17 -5.90 -9.01
C LEU A 21 -9.68 -5.64 -8.93
N SER A 22 -10.46 -6.63 -8.51
CA SER A 22 -11.91 -6.56 -8.32
C SER A 22 -12.33 -5.47 -7.34
N GLU A 23 -11.59 -5.32 -6.24
CA GLU A 23 -11.81 -4.28 -5.24
C GLU A 23 -11.53 -2.88 -5.81
N LEU A 24 -10.53 -2.74 -6.67
CA LEU A 24 -10.21 -1.45 -7.32
C LEU A 24 -11.25 -1.05 -8.35
N VAL A 25 -11.74 -2.00 -9.14
CA VAL A 25 -12.85 -1.76 -10.08
C VAL A 25 -14.07 -1.29 -9.30
N THR A 26 -14.42 -1.98 -8.21
CA THR A 26 -15.56 -1.61 -7.36
C THR A 26 -15.40 -0.21 -6.75
N TRP A 27 -14.19 0.12 -6.28
CA TRP A 27 -13.89 1.46 -5.76
C TRP A 27 -14.00 2.54 -6.84
N ALA A 28 -13.46 2.29 -8.03
CA ALA A 28 -13.54 3.24 -9.14
C ALA A 28 -14.99 3.47 -9.59
N ASP A 29 -15.77 2.39 -9.73
CA ASP A 29 -17.20 2.45 -10.10
C ASP A 29 -18.00 3.27 -9.08
N ALA A 30 -17.76 3.05 -7.78
CA ALA A 30 -18.42 3.82 -6.73
C ALA A 30 -18.14 5.32 -6.86
N ILE A 31 -16.88 5.72 -7.08
CA ILE A 31 -16.51 7.12 -7.23
C ILE A 31 -17.08 7.72 -8.52
N ILE A 32 -17.05 6.99 -9.63
CA ILE A 32 -17.62 7.43 -10.91
C ILE A 32 -19.10 7.80 -10.76
N LEU A 33 -19.85 7.02 -9.98
CA LEU A 33 -21.28 7.26 -9.73
C LEU A 33 -21.54 8.45 -8.81
N GLU A 34 -20.58 8.81 -7.95
CA GLU A 34 -20.71 9.93 -7.01
C GLU A 34 -20.31 11.29 -7.61
N LEU A 35 -19.38 11.30 -8.57
CA LEU A 35 -18.86 12.53 -9.16
C LEU A 35 -19.69 12.99 -10.37
N GLU A 36 -20.01 14.29 -10.42
CA GLU A 36 -20.67 14.90 -11.58
C GLU A 36 -19.75 14.89 -12.82
N ASN A 37 -18.45 15.09 -12.61
CA ASN A 37 -17.42 15.08 -13.65
C ASN A 37 -16.23 14.20 -13.20
N PRO A 38 -16.32 12.86 -13.31
CA PRO A 38 -15.26 11.96 -12.89
C PRO A 38 -14.02 12.06 -13.80
N PRO A 39 -12.80 11.99 -13.25
CA PRO A 39 -11.57 11.88 -14.03
C PRO A 39 -11.56 10.68 -14.99
N THR A 40 -10.92 10.83 -16.16
CA THR A 40 -10.92 9.78 -17.20
C THR A 40 -10.21 8.51 -16.69
N GLU A 41 -9.19 8.70 -15.88
CA GLU A 41 -8.36 7.66 -15.29
C GLU A 41 -9.18 6.69 -14.41
N LEU A 42 -10.29 7.14 -13.81
CA LEU A 42 -11.19 6.24 -13.07
C LEU A 42 -11.88 5.23 -14.00
N PHE A 43 -12.27 5.65 -15.21
CA PHE A 43 -12.84 4.74 -16.19
C PHE A 43 -11.78 3.73 -16.66
N ASP A 44 -10.53 4.16 -16.81
CA ASP A 44 -9.42 3.26 -17.15
C ASP A 44 -9.19 2.21 -16.05
N VAL A 45 -9.35 2.57 -14.77
CA VAL A 45 -9.30 1.62 -13.65
C VAL A 45 -10.50 0.66 -13.69
N SER A 46 -11.72 1.17 -13.88
CA SER A 46 -12.95 0.37 -13.95
C SER A 46 -12.91 -0.67 -15.09
N LEU A 47 -12.34 -0.30 -16.24
CA LEU A 47 -12.24 -1.16 -17.41
C LEU A 47 -10.95 -2.01 -17.48
N ALA A 48 -10.06 -1.88 -16.49
CA ALA A 48 -8.77 -2.54 -16.49
C ALA A 48 -8.91 -4.07 -16.44
N LYS A 49 -8.09 -4.77 -17.22
CA LYS A 49 -8.06 -6.25 -17.29
C LYS A 49 -6.79 -6.84 -16.69
N SER A 50 -5.87 -6.00 -16.24
CA SER A 50 -4.61 -6.43 -15.65
C SER A 50 -4.12 -5.41 -14.62
N VAL A 51 -3.34 -5.90 -13.64
CA VAL A 51 -2.70 -5.07 -12.62
C VAL A 51 -1.84 -3.97 -13.26
N SER A 52 -1.14 -4.25 -14.37
CA SER A 52 -0.30 -3.26 -15.04
C SER A 52 -1.11 -2.08 -15.59
N GLN A 53 -2.29 -2.34 -16.16
CA GLN A 53 -3.17 -1.27 -16.66
C GLN A 53 -3.68 -0.42 -15.49
N THR A 54 -4.12 -1.07 -14.42
CA THR A 54 -4.60 -0.41 -13.21
C THR A 54 -3.53 0.45 -12.55
N VAL A 55 -2.31 -0.06 -12.41
CA VAL A 55 -1.18 0.70 -11.85
C VAL A 55 -0.88 1.93 -12.70
N SER A 56 -0.90 1.80 -14.03
CA SER A 56 -0.67 2.94 -14.93
C SER A 56 -1.73 4.03 -14.75
N ALA A 57 -3.01 3.66 -14.71
CA ALA A 57 -4.12 4.59 -14.55
C ALA A 57 -4.11 5.27 -13.16
N LEU A 58 -3.92 4.49 -12.09
CA LEU A 58 -3.84 5.02 -10.73
C LEU A 58 -2.61 5.93 -10.54
N ASN A 59 -1.49 5.64 -11.20
CA ASN A 59 -0.31 6.50 -11.17
C ASN A 59 -0.60 7.86 -11.82
N GLN A 60 -1.34 7.90 -12.93
CA GLN A 60 -1.76 9.15 -13.58
C GLN A 60 -2.74 9.95 -12.71
N LEU A 61 -3.72 9.26 -12.11
CA LEU A 61 -4.68 9.88 -11.20
C LEU A 61 -4.03 10.39 -9.90
N GLY A 62 -2.99 9.71 -9.43
CA GLY A 62 -2.31 9.99 -8.16
C GLY A 62 -1.12 10.95 -8.24
N VAL A 63 -0.82 11.58 -9.38
CA VAL A 63 0.39 12.42 -9.58
C VAL A 63 0.52 13.51 -8.51
N GLY A 64 -0.59 14.17 -8.15
CA GLY A 64 -0.60 15.24 -7.14
C GLY A 64 -0.36 14.75 -5.70
N ALA A 65 -0.55 13.46 -5.41
CA ALA A 65 -0.38 12.90 -4.07
C ALA A 65 1.06 12.99 -3.54
N LEU A 66 2.04 13.04 -4.45
CA LEU A 66 3.46 13.15 -4.09
C LEU A 66 3.80 14.47 -3.37
N CYS A 67 2.96 15.50 -3.52
CA CYS A 67 3.10 16.75 -2.78
C CYS A 67 2.76 16.60 -1.28
N ASN A 68 2.06 15.54 -0.89
CA ASN A 68 1.67 15.27 0.49
C ASN A 68 2.03 13.84 0.91
N LYS A 69 3.34 13.58 0.96
CA LYS A 69 3.91 12.27 1.30
C LYS A 69 3.47 11.74 2.67
N SER A 70 3.26 12.62 3.65
CA SER A 70 2.82 12.22 4.99
C SER A 70 1.43 11.60 4.92
N GLU A 71 0.47 12.27 4.29
CA GLU A 71 -0.89 11.74 4.15
C GLU A 71 -0.94 10.49 3.25
N LEU A 72 -0.13 10.45 2.19
CA LEU A 72 0.02 9.28 1.34
C LEU A 72 0.55 8.05 2.11
N SER A 73 1.62 8.21 2.89
CA SER A 73 2.18 7.11 3.69
C SER A 73 1.16 6.56 4.69
N LYS A 74 0.41 7.44 5.37
CA LYS A 74 -0.68 7.05 6.28
C LYS A 74 -1.77 6.26 5.56
N SER A 75 -2.16 6.71 4.37
CA SER A 75 -3.18 6.04 3.55
C SER A 75 -2.74 4.64 3.14
N VAL A 76 -1.50 4.47 2.69
CA VAL A 76 -0.91 3.15 2.38
C VAL A 76 -0.89 2.26 3.62
N PHE A 77 -0.48 2.79 4.76
CA PHE A 77 -0.44 2.05 6.03
C PHE A 77 -1.84 1.62 6.48
N GLY A 78 -2.87 2.44 6.25
CA GLY A 78 -4.26 2.06 6.48
C GLY A 78 -4.67 0.84 5.66
N ILE A 79 -4.28 0.77 4.40
CA ILE A 79 -4.53 -0.38 3.53
C ILE A 79 -3.77 -1.62 4.03
N PHE A 80 -2.48 -1.50 4.30
CA PHE A 80 -1.66 -2.62 4.79
C PHE A 80 -2.14 -3.13 6.14
N HIS A 81 -2.59 -2.24 7.03
CA HIS A 81 -3.20 -2.63 8.29
C HIS A 81 -4.40 -3.56 8.08
N ASN A 82 -5.28 -3.21 7.15
CA ASN A 82 -6.46 -4.02 6.87
C ASN A 82 -6.07 -5.36 6.23
N TYR A 83 -5.14 -5.34 5.29
CA TYR A 83 -4.62 -6.55 4.65
C TYR A 83 -3.97 -7.52 5.65
N LEU A 84 -3.11 -7.03 6.55
CA LEU A 84 -2.44 -7.85 7.57
C LEU A 84 -3.38 -8.43 8.64
N ASN A 85 -4.61 -7.93 8.72
CA ASN A 85 -5.68 -8.44 9.59
C ASN A 85 -6.73 -9.26 8.83
N SER A 86 -6.52 -9.53 7.54
CA SER A 86 -7.35 -10.45 6.75
C SER A 86 -7.09 -11.92 7.14
N GLU A 87 -7.84 -12.85 6.55
CA GLU A 87 -7.76 -14.27 6.86
C GLU A 87 -6.40 -14.89 6.51
N ASN A 88 -5.78 -14.46 5.40
CA ASN A 88 -4.53 -15.04 4.89
C ASN A 88 -3.56 -13.94 4.43
N PRO A 89 -2.98 -13.16 5.37
CA PRO A 89 -2.05 -12.09 5.02
C PRO A 89 -0.71 -12.65 4.57
N ASN A 90 -0.11 -12.03 3.56
CA ASN A 90 1.26 -12.32 3.15
C ASN A 90 2.21 -11.22 3.68
N TYR A 91 2.98 -11.53 4.72
CA TYR A 91 3.89 -10.56 5.34
C TYR A 91 5.11 -10.24 4.48
N GLU A 92 5.61 -11.19 3.69
CA GLU A 92 6.75 -10.97 2.79
C GLU A 92 6.43 -9.88 1.74
N ARG A 93 5.22 -9.92 1.17
CA ARG A 93 4.77 -8.89 0.21
C ARG A 93 4.72 -7.51 0.85
N ILE A 94 4.25 -7.44 2.11
CA ILE A 94 4.14 -6.16 2.83
C ILE A 94 5.50 -5.66 3.30
N SER A 95 6.40 -6.53 3.77
CA SER A 95 7.76 -6.11 4.15
C SER A 95 8.53 -5.58 2.94
N LYS A 96 8.40 -6.22 1.78
CA LYS A 96 8.94 -5.69 0.51
C LYS A 96 8.32 -4.36 0.12
N ALA A 97 7.01 -4.19 0.31
CA ALA A 97 6.35 -2.91 0.06
C ALA A 97 6.90 -1.79 0.96
N LEU A 98 7.10 -2.07 2.25
CA LEU A 98 7.68 -1.12 3.21
C LEU A 98 9.13 -0.74 2.81
N PHE A 99 9.92 -1.71 2.35
CA PHE A 99 11.26 -1.45 1.82
C PHE A 99 11.21 -0.52 0.60
N ASP A 100 10.35 -0.79 -0.37
CA ASP A 100 10.24 0.05 -1.57
C ASP A 100 9.72 1.46 -1.23
N MET A 101 8.77 1.58 -0.29
CA MET A 101 8.33 2.89 0.24
C MET A 101 9.49 3.67 0.88
N TYR A 102 10.38 3.00 1.62
CA TYR A 102 11.57 3.63 2.17
C TYR A 102 12.48 4.17 1.05
N MET A 103 12.73 3.37 0.00
CA MET A 103 13.56 3.78 -1.13
C MET A 103 12.98 4.96 -1.92
N GLU A 104 11.65 5.06 -1.99
CA GLU A 104 10.94 6.18 -2.62
C GLU A 104 10.79 7.42 -1.69
N ASN A 105 11.39 7.36 -0.50
CA ASN A 105 11.28 8.39 0.54
C ASN A 105 9.80 8.69 0.88
N LEU A 106 8.99 7.63 0.96
CA LEU A 106 7.61 7.62 1.41
C LEU A 106 7.54 7.04 2.84
N ILE A 107 8.31 7.65 3.73
CA ILE A 107 8.37 7.28 5.15
C ILE A 107 7.55 8.25 5.99
N PRO A 108 6.81 7.77 7.01
CA PRO A 108 6.06 8.66 7.89
C PRO A 108 6.98 9.51 8.77
N ASP A 109 8.10 8.94 9.22
CA ASP A 109 9.19 9.60 9.95
C ASP A 109 10.49 8.78 9.86
N ALA A 110 11.61 9.39 10.26
CA ALA A 110 12.94 8.81 10.14
C ALA A 110 13.12 7.54 10.98
N GLU A 111 12.49 7.47 12.16
CA GLU A 111 12.55 6.30 13.04
C GLU A 111 11.86 5.10 12.37
N SER A 112 10.64 5.31 11.87
CA SER A 112 9.87 4.29 11.14
C SER A 112 10.63 3.76 9.93
N GLY A 113 11.33 4.64 9.19
CA GLY A 113 12.13 4.24 8.03
C GLY A 113 13.20 3.19 8.35
N THR A 114 13.78 3.23 9.55
CA THR A 114 14.81 2.27 9.98
C THR A 114 14.23 0.85 10.14
N TYR A 115 12.99 0.75 10.61
CA TYR A 115 12.29 -0.53 10.71
C TYR A 115 11.77 -1.00 9.34
N MET A 116 11.21 -0.09 8.55
CA MET A 116 10.67 -0.40 7.22
C MET A 116 11.71 -1.07 6.30
N VAL A 117 12.97 -0.61 6.35
CA VAL A 117 14.03 -1.15 5.51
C VAL A 117 14.53 -2.53 5.96
N SER A 118 14.36 -2.90 7.23
CA SER A 118 14.91 -4.15 7.79
C SER A 118 13.95 -5.33 7.75
N TYR A 119 12.64 -5.10 7.79
CA TYR A 119 11.66 -6.18 7.93
C TYR A 119 11.72 -7.25 6.85
N TRP A 120 12.11 -6.91 5.62
CA TRP A 120 12.18 -7.90 4.55
C TRP A 120 13.29 -8.92 4.83
N ASP A 121 14.49 -8.43 5.16
CA ASP A 121 15.64 -9.25 5.51
C ASP A 121 15.41 -9.99 6.85
N GLU A 122 14.85 -9.32 7.85
CA GLU A 122 14.55 -9.93 9.16
C GLU A 122 13.56 -11.10 9.04
N LEU A 123 12.53 -10.95 8.20
CA LEU A 123 11.56 -12.01 7.98
C LEU A 123 12.19 -13.21 7.25
N ASP A 124 12.95 -12.95 6.18
CA ASP A 124 13.65 -14.00 5.40
C ASP A 124 14.62 -14.79 6.30
N LEU A 125 15.44 -14.10 7.09
CA LEU A 125 16.39 -14.74 8.01
C LEU A 125 15.69 -15.54 9.12
N ALA A 126 14.54 -15.07 9.61
CA ALA A 126 13.77 -15.77 10.63
C ALA A 126 13.08 -17.02 10.06
N GLU A 127 12.54 -16.94 8.84
CA GLU A 127 11.90 -18.07 8.15
C GLU A 127 12.89 -19.17 7.80
N LEU A 128 14.13 -18.81 7.45
CA LEU A 128 15.23 -19.75 7.23
C LEU A 128 15.84 -20.31 8.54
N GLY A 129 15.41 -19.81 9.70
CA GLY A 129 15.91 -20.23 11.01
C GLY A 129 17.32 -19.75 11.32
N HIS A 130 17.79 -18.69 10.65
CA HIS A 130 19.13 -18.13 10.85
C HIS A 130 19.18 -17.08 11.96
N TYR A 131 18.18 -16.20 12.05
CA TYR A 131 18.16 -15.11 13.03
C TYR A 131 16.74 -14.63 13.33
N GLY A 132 16.45 -14.35 14.61
CA GLY A 132 15.16 -13.81 15.05
C GLY A 132 14.05 -14.85 15.14
N ASN A 133 12.82 -14.37 15.35
CA ASN A 133 11.59 -15.16 15.43
C ASN A 133 10.54 -14.60 14.48
N VAL A 134 9.98 -15.45 13.62
CA VAL A 134 9.01 -15.05 12.59
C VAL A 134 7.79 -14.34 13.19
N GLU A 135 7.25 -14.83 14.30
CA GLU A 135 6.06 -14.25 14.92
C GLU A 135 6.37 -12.91 15.62
N GLU A 136 7.57 -12.74 16.16
CA GLU A 136 8.02 -11.45 16.71
C GLU A 136 8.17 -10.39 15.61
N VAL A 137 8.75 -10.75 14.45
CA VAL A 137 8.88 -9.85 13.29
C VAL A 137 7.49 -9.44 12.78
N LYS A 138 6.59 -10.41 12.58
CA LYS A 138 5.20 -10.14 12.16
C LYS A 138 4.47 -9.22 13.13
N LEU A 139 4.64 -9.43 14.44
CA LEU A 139 4.03 -8.58 15.46
C LEU A 139 4.61 -7.16 15.43
N SER A 140 5.93 -7.04 15.30
CA SER A 140 6.63 -5.74 15.15
C SER A 140 6.10 -4.96 13.95
N MET A 141 6.00 -5.60 12.78
CA MET A 141 5.42 -5.01 11.57
C MET A 141 3.99 -4.50 11.79
N LYS A 142 3.14 -5.32 12.43
CA LYS A 142 1.75 -4.94 12.75
C LYS A 142 1.68 -3.73 13.66
N ASN A 143 2.53 -3.66 14.67
CA ASN A 143 2.59 -2.55 15.61
C ASN A 143 2.99 -1.26 14.90
N LEU A 144 4.06 -1.27 14.11
CA LEU A 144 4.49 -0.11 13.32
C LEU A 144 3.35 0.40 12.43
N ILE A 145 2.74 -0.49 11.66
CA ILE A 145 1.66 -0.13 10.73
C ILE A 145 0.45 0.43 11.49
N ASN A 146 0.08 -0.17 12.62
CA ASN A 146 -1.06 0.28 13.42
C ASN A 146 -0.82 1.65 14.09
N GLU A 147 0.40 1.95 14.49
CA GLU A 147 0.75 3.24 15.08
C GLU A 147 0.74 4.36 14.04
N LYS A 148 1.26 4.08 12.83
CA LYS A 148 1.50 5.09 11.80
C LYS A 148 0.36 5.26 10.79
N LYS A 149 -0.73 4.50 10.90
CA LYS A 149 -1.95 4.71 10.09
C LYS A 149 -2.80 5.93 10.51
N ARG A 150 -2.46 6.59 11.63
CA ARG A 150 -3.19 7.74 12.20
C ARG A 150 -2.64 9.08 11.71
#